data_AF-A0A1W1UIC0-F1
#
_entry.id   AF-A0A1W1UIC0-F1
#
_cell.length_a   1.000
_cell.length_b   1.000
_cell.length_c   1.000
_cell.angle_alpha   90.00
_cell.angle_beta   90.00
_cell.angle_gamma   90.00
#
_symmetry.space_group_name_H-M   'P 1'
#
loop_
_entity.id
_entity.type
_entity.pdbx_description
1 polymer ?
#
loop_
_entity_poly.entity_id
_entity_poly.type
_entity_poly.pdbx_seq_one_letter_code
_entity_poly.pdbx_strand_id
1 'polypeptide(L)'
;MKRDKKTPFDREGDEKILLKLIVHSESLSEEIINSEPEVEALIELSQFPFVEVIFTPTNNKEVREILKNNYISLTEYKRHNNVISIESENFGHVIFGSLNPKHMEKDFSQAVVSNSKVNYLDLFTGHDEDYDFFIINTNDPFYVSKLRKEKDIEPKYAIELARILFINKGLFYIAPNYIENSGKEAVDGIL
;
A
#
# COMPACT_ATOMS: atom_id res chain seq x y z
N MET A 1 -16.22 15.66 18.45
CA MET A 1 -15.25 16.49 17.71
C MET A 1 -14.76 15.67 16.54
N LYS A 2 -15.00 16.11 15.29
CA LYS A 2 -14.18 15.62 14.17
C LYS A 2 -12.78 16.16 14.45
N ARG A 3 -11.80 15.30 14.73
CA ARG A 3 -10.40 15.71 14.61
C ARG A 3 -10.20 16.04 13.14
N ASP A 4 -9.66 17.22 12.82
CA ASP A 4 -9.23 17.49 11.46
C ASP A 4 -8.20 16.41 11.10
N LYS A 5 -8.59 15.55 10.15
CA LYS A 5 -7.78 14.39 9.78
C LYS A 5 -6.56 14.91 9.04
N LYS A 6 -5.37 14.77 9.64
CA LYS A 6 -4.11 15.10 8.99
C LYS A 6 -3.92 14.18 7.78
N THR A 7 -3.73 14.77 6.62
CA THR A 7 -3.27 14.10 5.40
C THR A 7 -1.73 13.94 5.46
N PRO A 8 -1.10 13.14 4.58
CA PRO A 8 0.36 13.09 4.48
C PRO A 8 1.02 14.46 4.32
N PHE A 9 0.34 15.40 3.64
CA PHE A 9 0.86 16.75 3.40
C PHE A 9 0.84 17.62 4.66
N ASP A 10 -0.01 17.30 5.64
CA ASP A 10 -0.12 18.02 6.91
C ASP A 10 0.89 17.53 7.98
N ARG A 11 1.67 16.49 7.67
CA ARG A 11 2.71 15.97 8.57
C ARG A 11 3.94 16.87 8.54
N GLU A 12 4.53 17.15 9.69
CA GLU A 12 5.78 17.93 9.73
C GLU A 12 6.95 17.10 9.19
N GLY A 13 7.98 17.76 8.65
CA GLY A 13 9.12 17.08 8.02
C GLY A 13 9.98 16.26 9.01
N ASP A 14 9.84 16.50 10.30
CA ASP A 14 10.49 15.76 11.39
C ASP A 14 9.63 14.60 11.95
N GLU A 15 8.42 14.39 11.44
CA GLU A 15 7.63 13.21 11.79
C GLU A 15 8.35 11.94 11.32
N LYS A 16 8.39 10.91 12.18
CA LYS A 16 9.11 9.65 11.91
C LYS A 16 8.63 8.94 10.64
N ILE A 17 7.34 9.03 10.33
CA ILE A 17 6.73 8.40 9.16
C ILE A 17 5.90 9.45 8.43
N LEU A 18 6.27 9.72 7.18
CA LEU A 18 5.64 10.73 6.33
C LEU A 18 4.56 10.14 5.43
N LEU A 19 4.63 8.85 5.11
CA LEU A 19 3.68 8.17 4.24
C LEU A 19 3.45 6.73 4.71
N LYS A 20 2.19 6.30 4.73
CA LYS A 20 1.77 4.96 5.13
C LYS A 20 0.87 4.33 4.07
N LEU A 21 1.37 3.29 3.41
CA LEU A 21 0.74 2.63 2.28
C LEU A 21 0.39 1.18 2.63
N ILE A 22 -0.80 0.75 2.24
CA ILE A 22 -1.15 -0.68 2.18
C ILE A 22 -1.13 -1.11 0.72
N VAL A 23 -0.42 -2.18 0.38
CA VAL A 23 -0.39 -2.77 -0.97
C VAL A 23 -1.16 -4.09 -0.96
N HIS A 24 -2.13 -4.21 -1.87
CA HIS A 24 -2.92 -5.44 -1.99
C HIS A 24 -2.20 -6.49 -2.84
N SER A 25 -1.43 -7.35 -2.16
CA SER A 25 -0.49 -8.31 -2.75
C SER A 25 -1.16 -9.28 -3.74
N GLU A 26 -2.37 -9.74 -3.43
CA GLU A 26 -3.05 -10.71 -4.29
C GLU A 26 -3.55 -10.06 -5.59
N SER A 27 -4.13 -8.85 -5.52
CA SER A 27 -4.59 -8.15 -6.73
C SER A 27 -3.44 -7.75 -7.65
N LEU A 28 -2.27 -7.47 -7.07
CA LEU A 28 -1.07 -7.07 -7.79
C LEU A 28 -0.12 -8.26 -8.04
N SER A 29 -0.60 -9.50 -7.92
CA SER A 29 0.26 -10.68 -7.95
C SER A 29 1.03 -10.82 -9.26
N GLU A 30 0.40 -10.50 -10.38
CA GLU A 30 1.03 -10.60 -11.71
C GLU A 30 2.09 -9.52 -11.89
N GLU A 31 1.78 -8.29 -11.46
CA GLU A 31 2.69 -7.15 -11.52
C GLU A 31 3.91 -7.35 -10.62
N ILE A 32 3.74 -7.96 -9.44
CA ILE A 32 4.85 -8.34 -8.55
C ILE A 32 5.73 -9.40 -9.21
N ILE A 33 5.12 -10.45 -9.79
CA ILE A 33 5.85 -11.55 -10.43
C ILE A 33 6.63 -11.05 -11.65
N ASN A 34 5.99 -10.26 -12.50
CA ASN A 34 6.59 -9.72 -13.72
C ASN A 34 7.53 -8.54 -13.46
N SER A 35 7.66 -8.10 -12.21
CA SER A 35 8.49 -6.97 -11.81
C SER A 35 8.13 -5.70 -12.60
N GLU A 36 6.85 -5.33 -12.59
CA GLU A 36 6.41 -4.10 -13.25
C GLU A 36 6.99 -2.86 -12.56
N PRO A 37 7.42 -1.82 -13.33
CA PRO A 37 8.17 -0.70 -12.79
C PRO A 37 7.51 0.02 -11.61
N GLU A 38 6.19 0.20 -11.64
CA GLU A 38 5.45 0.86 -10.57
C GLU A 38 5.44 0.03 -9.27
N VAL A 39 5.41 -1.30 -9.37
CA VAL A 39 5.44 -2.20 -8.20
C VAL A 39 6.86 -2.33 -7.66
N GLU A 40 7.87 -2.40 -8.53
CA GLU A 40 9.28 -2.31 -8.11
C GLU A 40 9.52 -1.01 -7.33
N ALA A 41 9.03 0.12 -7.83
CA ALA A 41 9.13 1.39 -7.12
C ALA A 41 8.44 1.38 -5.75
N LEU A 42 7.30 0.68 -5.58
CA LEU A 42 6.66 0.52 -4.27
C LEU A 42 7.49 -0.32 -3.31
N ILE A 43 8.15 -1.37 -3.82
CA ILE A 43 9.09 -2.21 -3.07
C ILE A 43 10.32 -1.37 -2.65
N GLU A 44 10.89 -0.57 -3.55
CA GLU A 44 12.00 0.33 -3.23
C GLU A 44 11.58 1.40 -2.21
N LEU A 45 10.37 1.96 -2.33
CA LEU A 45 9.83 2.92 -1.38
C LEU A 45 9.77 2.36 0.04
N SER A 46 9.51 1.06 0.20
CA SER A 46 9.46 0.39 1.50
C SER A 46 10.80 0.40 2.26
N GLN A 47 11.91 0.69 1.57
CA GLN A 47 13.24 0.75 2.16
C GLN A 47 13.53 2.09 2.86
N PHE A 48 12.72 3.14 2.61
CA PHE A 48 12.92 4.42 3.25
C PHE A 48 12.35 4.42 4.68
N PRO A 49 13.11 4.84 5.70
CA PRO A 49 12.67 4.77 7.10
C PRO A 49 11.51 5.71 7.44
N PHE A 50 11.19 6.66 6.55
CA PHE A 50 10.08 7.60 6.66
C PHE A 50 8.85 7.19 5.83
N VAL A 51 8.88 6.00 5.22
CA VAL A 51 7.75 5.42 4.48
C VAL A 51 7.43 4.06 5.09
N GLU A 52 6.18 3.86 5.46
CA GLU A 52 5.68 2.56 5.88
C GLU A 52 4.90 1.95 4.72
N VAL A 53 5.37 0.83 4.17
CA VAL A 53 4.66 0.08 3.13
C VAL A 53 4.38 -1.31 3.66
N ILE A 54 3.09 -1.64 3.79
CA ILE A 54 2.64 -2.95 4.26
C ILE A 54 1.98 -3.68 3.11
N PHE A 55 2.58 -4.82 2.73
CA PHE A 55 1.98 -5.75 1.79
C PHE A 55 1.01 -6.65 2.55
N THR A 56 -0.23 -6.73 2.08
CA THR A 56 -1.27 -7.60 2.68
C THR A 56 -0.91 -9.09 2.54
N PRO A 57 -1.47 -9.97 3.39
CA PRO A 57 -1.20 -11.40 3.32
C PRO A 57 -1.63 -12.00 1.98
N THR A 58 -0.83 -12.90 1.42
CA THR A 58 -1.15 -13.62 0.17
C THR A 58 -0.79 -15.10 0.29
N ASN A 59 -1.53 -15.95 -0.41
CA ASN A 59 -1.24 -17.38 -0.53
C ASN A 59 -0.36 -17.70 -1.74
N ASN A 60 -0.11 -16.72 -2.63
CA ASN A 60 0.75 -16.89 -3.78
C ASN A 60 2.21 -17.06 -3.35
N LYS A 61 2.76 -18.27 -3.55
CA LYS A 61 4.12 -18.62 -3.09
C LYS A 61 5.20 -17.78 -3.77
N GLU A 62 5.05 -17.52 -5.06
CA GLU A 62 6.02 -16.76 -5.84
C GLU A 62 6.08 -15.30 -5.38
N VAL A 63 4.92 -14.67 -5.18
CA VAL A 63 4.83 -13.32 -4.59
C VAL A 63 5.50 -13.28 -3.22
N ARG A 64 5.24 -14.26 -2.35
CA ARG A 64 5.87 -14.34 -1.02
C ARG A 64 7.39 -14.47 -1.09
N GLU A 65 7.91 -15.22 -2.05
CA GLU A 65 9.35 -15.38 -2.28
C GLU A 65 9.97 -14.07 -2.76
N ILE A 66 9.35 -13.39 -3.72
CA ILE A 66 9.81 -12.08 -4.24
C ILE A 66 9.84 -11.04 -3.11
N LEU A 67 8.76 -10.92 -2.32
CA LEU A 67 8.72 -9.98 -1.19
C LEU A 67 9.82 -10.27 -0.17
N LYS A 68 10.03 -11.54 0.20
CA LYS A 68 11.12 -11.95 1.10
C LYS A 68 12.50 -11.62 0.55
N ASN A 69 12.75 -11.86 -0.74
CA ASN A 69 14.02 -11.57 -1.39
C ASN A 69 14.33 -10.07 -1.43
N ASN A 70 13.29 -9.23 -1.37
CA ASN A 70 13.39 -7.78 -1.24
C ASN A 70 13.34 -7.28 0.22
N TYR A 71 13.57 -8.18 1.19
CA TYR A 71 13.59 -7.87 2.63
C TYR A 71 12.27 -7.32 3.17
N ILE A 72 11.15 -7.59 2.50
CA ILE A 72 9.81 -7.20 2.97
C ILE A 72 9.29 -8.29 3.91
N SER A 73 8.96 -7.90 5.14
CA SER A 73 8.35 -8.78 6.12
C SER A 73 6.96 -9.21 5.66
N LEU A 74 6.74 -10.52 5.53
CA LEU A 74 5.42 -11.04 5.19
C LEU A 74 4.44 -10.81 6.34
N THR A 75 3.22 -10.41 5.98
CA THR A 75 2.14 -10.24 6.95
C THR A 75 1.21 -11.44 6.99
N GLU A 76 0.48 -11.56 8.10
CA GLU A 76 -0.59 -12.51 8.30
C GLU A 76 -1.75 -11.87 9.07
N TYR A 77 -2.98 -12.27 8.74
CA TYR A 77 -4.13 -11.91 9.56
C TYR A 77 -4.23 -12.88 10.75
N LYS A 78 -4.19 -12.35 11.97
CA LYS A 78 -4.38 -13.12 13.20
C LYS A 78 -5.71 -12.79 13.85
N ARG A 79 -6.42 -13.84 14.23
CA ARG A 79 -7.61 -13.73 15.08
C ARG A 79 -7.23 -14.11 16.51
N HIS A 80 -7.32 -13.13 17.39
CA HIS A 80 -7.26 -13.33 18.84
C HIS A 80 -8.69 -13.29 19.41
N ASN A 81 -8.86 -13.57 20.71
CA ASN A 81 -10.18 -13.78 21.34
C ASN A 81 -11.26 -12.79 20.87
N ASN A 82 -11.00 -11.49 20.96
CA ASN A 82 -11.96 -10.43 20.61
C ASN A 82 -11.41 -9.43 19.58
N VAL A 83 -10.28 -9.72 18.93
CA VAL A 83 -9.65 -8.80 17.98
C VAL A 83 -9.14 -9.54 16.76
N ILE A 84 -9.13 -8.86 15.62
CA ILE A 84 -8.41 -9.30 14.43
C ILE A 84 -7.32 -8.26 14.14
N SER A 85 -6.12 -8.74 13.90
CA SER A 85 -4.94 -7.96 13.59
C SER A 85 -4.30 -8.40 12.27
N ILE A 86 -3.54 -7.50 11.67
CA ILE A 86 -2.51 -7.83 10.68
C ILE A 86 -1.14 -7.73 11.36
N GLU A 87 -0.31 -8.76 11.21
CA GLU A 87 0.96 -8.88 11.93
C GLU A 87 2.08 -9.37 11.02
N SER A 88 3.31 -8.97 11.33
CA SER A 88 4.56 -9.53 10.80
C SER A 88 5.56 -9.68 11.96
N GLU A 89 6.82 -10.03 11.66
CA GLU A 89 7.87 -10.17 12.69
C GLU A 89 8.17 -8.86 13.44
N ASN A 90 7.95 -7.70 12.81
CA ASN A 90 8.33 -6.38 13.32
C ASN A 90 7.16 -5.39 13.40
N PHE A 91 5.95 -5.80 13.03
CA PHE A 91 4.79 -4.94 12.93
C PHE A 91 3.52 -5.67 13.41
N GLY A 92 2.59 -4.93 14.01
CA GLY A 92 1.28 -5.43 14.39
C GLY A 92 0.28 -4.30 14.49
N HIS A 93 -0.85 -4.44 13.80
CA HIS A 93 -1.94 -3.46 13.82
C HIS A 93 -3.28 -4.15 14.04
N VAL A 94 -4.10 -3.57 14.91
CA VAL A 94 -5.44 -4.10 15.24
C VAL A 94 -6.46 -3.50 14.28
N ILE A 95 -6.98 -4.34 13.38
CA ILE A 95 -8.02 -3.96 12.40
C ILE A 95 -9.38 -3.83 13.10
N PHE A 96 -9.66 -4.76 14.04
CA PHE A 96 -10.91 -4.80 14.79
C PHE A 96 -10.69 -4.85 16.29
N GLY A 97 -11.00 -3.75 16.98
CA GLY A 97 -11.12 -3.71 18.43
C GLY A 97 -12.52 -4.15 18.89
N SER A 98 -12.63 -5.30 19.55
CA SER A 98 -13.89 -5.83 20.13
C SER A 98 -14.91 -6.35 19.11
N LEU A 99 -14.67 -7.56 18.60
CA LEU A 99 -15.68 -8.33 17.87
C LEU A 99 -16.83 -8.74 18.80
N ASN A 100 -18.07 -8.45 18.39
CA ASN A 100 -19.24 -9.04 19.02
C ASN A 100 -19.47 -10.47 18.50
N PRO A 101 -20.27 -11.31 19.18
CA PRO A 101 -20.53 -12.69 18.74
C PRO A 101 -21.07 -12.81 17.32
N LYS A 102 -21.88 -11.85 16.84
CA LYS A 102 -22.39 -11.85 15.45
C LYS A 102 -21.31 -11.58 14.41
N HIS A 103 -20.29 -10.80 14.75
CA HIS A 103 -19.11 -10.60 13.90
C HIS A 103 -18.22 -11.84 13.92
N MET A 104 -18.21 -12.60 15.02
CA MET A 104 -17.41 -13.82 15.12
C MET A 104 -17.87 -14.93 14.17
N GLU A 105 -19.14 -14.91 13.74
CA GLU A 105 -19.74 -15.84 12.77
C GLU A 105 -19.54 -15.40 11.31
N LYS A 106 -19.07 -14.17 11.06
CA LYS A 106 -18.82 -13.69 9.70
C LYS A 106 -17.52 -14.25 9.17
N ASP A 107 -17.56 -14.74 7.94
CA ASP A 107 -16.34 -15.02 7.17
C ASP A 107 -15.83 -13.70 6.58
N PHE A 108 -14.77 -13.15 7.17
CA PHE A 108 -14.13 -11.93 6.67
C PHE A 108 -13.13 -12.21 5.53
N SER A 109 -12.82 -13.49 5.25
CA SER A 109 -11.96 -13.89 4.14
C SER A 109 -12.70 -13.99 2.81
N GLN A 110 -14.04 -13.86 2.83
CA GLN A 110 -14.83 -13.80 1.60
C GLN A 110 -14.52 -12.52 0.82
N ALA A 111 -14.55 -12.61 -0.51
CA ALA A 111 -14.40 -11.46 -1.39
C ALA A 111 -15.47 -10.39 -1.13
N VAL A 112 -15.08 -9.12 -1.18
CA VAL A 112 -15.99 -7.98 -0.93
C VAL A 112 -17.01 -7.83 -2.07
N VAL A 113 -16.56 -8.08 -3.30
CA VAL A 113 -17.38 -8.13 -4.51
C VAL A 113 -17.06 -9.40 -5.30
N SER A 114 -18.00 -9.87 -6.10
CA SER A 114 -17.82 -11.08 -6.90
C SER A 114 -16.56 -11.01 -7.78
N ASN A 115 -15.78 -12.10 -7.78
CA ASN A 115 -14.52 -12.26 -8.53
C ASN A 115 -13.38 -11.28 -8.16
N SER A 116 -13.53 -10.50 -7.09
CA SER A 116 -12.42 -9.70 -6.56
C SER A 116 -11.48 -10.57 -5.73
N LYS A 117 -10.20 -10.23 -5.76
CA LYS A 117 -9.20 -10.80 -4.85
C LYS A 117 -9.22 -10.09 -3.49
N VAL A 118 -9.80 -8.89 -3.41
CA VAL A 118 -9.93 -8.11 -2.17
C VAL A 118 -11.02 -8.72 -1.29
N ASN A 119 -10.65 -9.16 -0.09
CA ASN A 119 -11.60 -9.64 0.92
C ASN A 119 -11.92 -8.56 1.96
N TYR A 120 -12.85 -8.85 2.86
CA TYR A 120 -13.26 -7.87 3.86
C TYR A 120 -12.11 -7.50 4.82
N LEU A 121 -11.21 -8.42 5.20
CA LEU A 121 -10.04 -8.08 6.02
C LEU A 121 -9.12 -7.08 5.30
N ASP A 122 -8.88 -7.28 4.00
CA ASP A 122 -8.08 -6.35 3.19
C ASP A 122 -8.75 -4.98 3.12
N LEU A 123 -10.06 -4.96 2.88
CA LEU A 123 -10.84 -3.72 2.85
C LEU A 123 -10.73 -2.96 4.16
N PHE A 124 -10.95 -3.63 5.30
CA PHE A 124 -10.90 -2.98 6.60
C PHE A 124 -9.49 -2.49 6.95
N THR A 125 -8.45 -3.27 6.63
CA THR A 125 -7.05 -2.89 6.81
C THR A 125 -6.70 -1.68 5.94
N GLY A 126 -6.93 -1.78 4.64
CA GLY A 126 -6.69 -0.72 3.68
C GLY A 126 -7.51 0.53 3.99
N HIS A 127 -8.68 0.40 4.62
CA HIS A 127 -9.58 1.49 4.99
C HIS A 127 -9.38 2.09 6.38
N ASP A 128 -8.45 1.55 7.18
CA ASP A 128 -8.13 2.06 8.52
C ASP A 128 -7.67 3.52 8.49
N GLU A 129 -7.91 4.27 9.56
CA GLU A 129 -7.55 5.69 9.64
C GLU A 129 -6.03 5.91 9.75
N ASP A 130 -5.29 4.89 10.21
CA ASP A 130 -3.83 4.96 10.35
C ASP A 130 -3.08 4.86 9.02
N TYR A 131 -3.75 4.46 7.92
CA TYR A 131 -3.15 4.37 6.59
C TYR A 131 -3.69 5.42 5.62
N ASP A 132 -2.78 5.96 4.82
CA ASP A 132 -3.06 7.04 3.89
C ASP A 132 -3.73 6.52 2.62
N PHE A 133 -3.19 5.44 2.05
CA PHE A 133 -3.64 4.88 0.78
C PHE A 133 -3.67 3.36 0.79
N PHE A 134 -4.63 2.81 0.04
CA PHE A 134 -4.76 1.39 -0.25
C PHE A 134 -4.56 1.16 -1.75
N ILE A 135 -3.48 0.46 -2.09
CA ILE A 135 -2.99 0.32 -3.46
C ILE A 135 -3.48 -1.02 -4.02
N ILE A 136 -4.22 -0.95 -5.13
CA ILE A 136 -4.93 -2.08 -5.71
C ILE A 136 -4.78 -2.04 -7.22
N ASN A 137 -4.76 -3.22 -7.84
CA ASN A 137 -4.83 -3.34 -9.29
C ASN A 137 -6.15 -2.76 -9.83
N THR A 138 -6.07 -1.93 -10.87
CA THR A 138 -7.25 -1.30 -11.49
C THR A 138 -8.16 -2.29 -12.21
N ASN A 139 -7.64 -3.47 -12.57
CA ASN A 139 -8.39 -4.56 -13.17
C ASN A 139 -9.17 -5.39 -12.13
N ASP A 140 -8.90 -5.24 -10.83
CA ASP A 140 -9.67 -5.94 -9.81
C ASP A 140 -11.11 -5.37 -9.75
N PRO A 141 -12.16 -6.21 -9.79
CA PRO A 141 -13.56 -5.76 -9.72
C PRO A 141 -13.89 -4.83 -8.54
N PHE A 142 -13.15 -4.90 -7.43
CA PHE A 142 -13.31 -3.98 -6.32
C PHE A 142 -12.99 -2.52 -6.70
N TYR A 143 -11.97 -2.29 -7.54
CA TYR A 143 -11.50 -0.94 -7.90
C TYR A 143 -12.53 -0.11 -8.65
N VAL A 144 -13.43 -0.75 -9.40
CA VAL A 144 -14.53 -0.07 -10.11
C VAL A 144 -15.86 -0.15 -9.35
N SER A 145 -15.85 -0.72 -8.15
CA SER A 145 -17.06 -0.92 -7.35
C SER A 145 -17.51 0.34 -6.60
N LYS A 146 -18.77 0.34 -6.14
CA LYS A 146 -19.31 1.41 -5.28
C LYS A 146 -18.73 1.42 -3.86
N LEU A 147 -17.97 0.40 -3.48
CA LEU A 147 -17.33 0.28 -2.17
C LEU A 147 -15.95 0.95 -2.13
N ARG A 148 -15.42 1.32 -3.29
CA ARG A 148 -14.18 2.08 -3.42
C ARG A 148 -14.29 3.42 -2.69
N LYS A 149 -13.21 3.82 -2.04
CA LYS A 149 -13.00 5.13 -1.41
C LYS A 149 -11.91 5.92 -2.13
N GLU A 150 -11.83 7.21 -1.82
CA GLU A 150 -10.86 8.13 -2.41
C GLU A 150 -9.40 7.70 -2.20
N LYS A 151 -9.13 6.99 -1.10
CA LYS A 151 -7.77 6.49 -0.81
C LYS A 151 -7.41 5.17 -1.50
N ASP A 152 -8.34 4.56 -2.21
CA ASP A 152 -8.08 3.36 -3.01
C ASP A 152 -7.53 3.82 -4.36
N ILE A 153 -6.25 3.57 -4.59
CA ILE A 153 -5.51 4.14 -5.73
C ILE A 153 -4.71 3.07 -6.45
N GLU A 154 -4.35 3.35 -7.70
CA GLU A 154 -3.48 2.48 -8.49
C GLU A 154 -1.99 2.71 -8.14
N PRO A 155 -1.10 1.74 -8.41
CA PRO A 155 0.33 1.85 -8.11
C PRO A 155 0.97 3.14 -8.63
N LYS A 156 0.72 3.48 -9.90
CA LYS A 156 1.27 4.68 -10.55
C LYS A 156 0.97 5.95 -9.76
N TYR A 157 -0.27 6.14 -9.35
CA TYR A 157 -0.69 7.34 -8.63
C TYR A 157 -0.09 7.40 -7.22
N ALA A 158 0.09 6.25 -6.56
CA ALA A 158 0.77 6.19 -5.26
C ALA A 158 2.23 6.66 -5.36
N ILE A 159 2.95 6.25 -6.41
CA ILE A 159 4.34 6.68 -6.66
C ILE A 159 4.40 8.19 -6.96
N GLU A 160 3.50 8.70 -7.79
CA GLU A 160 3.44 10.13 -8.10
C GLU A 160 3.17 10.97 -6.84
N LEU A 161 2.23 10.54 -5.99
CA LEU A 161 1.95 11.19 -4.72
C LEU A 161 3.15 11.18 -3.77
N ALA A 162 3.83 10.04 -3.65
CA ALA A 162 5.05 9.92 -2.84
C ALA A 162 6.14 10.89 -3.33
N ARG A 163 6.38 10.95 -4.65
CA ARG A 163 7.32 11.89 -5.28
C ARG A 163 6.97 13.34 -4.93
N ILE A 164 5.70 13.75 -5.13
CA ILE A 164 5.25 15.11 -4.84
C ILE A 164 5.41 15.43 -3.36
N LEU A 165 5.02 14.50 -2.48
CA LEU A 165 5.13 14.65 -1.04
C LEU A 165 6.59 14.87 -0.63
N PHE A 166 7.52 14.03 -1.07
CA PHE A 166 8.90 14.13 -0.60
C PHE A 166 9.64 15.35 -1.17
N ILE A 167 9.29 15.82 -2.36
CA ILE A 167 9.76 17.11 -2.88
C ILE A 167 9.20 18.25 -2.03
N ASN A 168 7.90 18.21 -1.69
CA ASN A 168 7.27 19.20 -0.83
C ASN A 168 7.90 19.26 0.57
N LYS A 169 8.34 18.12 1.10
CA LYS A 169 9.08 18.01 2.37
C LYS A 169 10.58 18.31 2.25
N GLY A 170 11.08 18.65 1.05
CA GLY A 170 12.49 18.99 0.83
C GLY A 170 13.46 17.81 1.00
N LEU A 171 12.96 16.57 0.97
CA LEU A 171 13.77 15.35 1.12
C LEU A 171 14.49 14.98 -0.18
N PHE A 172 13.89 15.30 -1.32
CA PHE A 172 14.49 15.10 -2.63
C PHE A 172 14.37 16.38 -3.46
N TYR A 173 15.35 16.58 -4.34
CA TYR A 173 15.37 17.70 -5.27
C TYR A 173 15.11 17.18 -6.68
N ILE A 174 14.26 17.88 -7.44
CA ILE A 174 14.23 17.70 -8.89
C ILE A 174 15.53 18.30 -9.42
N ALA A 175 16.39 17.48 -10.00
CA ALA A 175 17.58 17.97 -10.68
C ALA A 175 17.13 18.93 -11.82
N PRO A 176 17.72 20.14 -11.93
CA PRO A 176 17.25 21.18 -12.85
C PRO A 176 17.32 20.81 -14.34
N ASN A 177 17.91 19.66 -14.69
CA ASN A 177 18.14 19.23 -16.07
C ASN A 177 17.15 18.17 -16.59
N TYR A 178 16.14 17.76 -15.82
CA TYR A 178 15.06 16.90 -16.34
C TYR A 178 13.96 17.74 -16.98
N ILE A 179 14.03 17.90 -18.30
CA ILE A 179 12.95 18.46 -19.11
C ILE A 179 11.99 17.30 -19.44
N GLU A 180 10.87 17.20 -18.74
CA GLU A 180 9.70 16.43 -19.20
C GLU A 180 9.11 17.13 -20.43
N ASN A 181 9.72 16.87 -21.60
CA ASN A 181 9.14 16.84 -22.95
C ASN A 181 10.26 16.90 -24.00
N SER A 182 10.88 15.76 -24.28
CA SER A 182 11.44 15.54 -25.61
C SER A 182 11.26 14.08 -25.99
N GLY A 183 10.14 13.78 -26.64
CA GLY A 183 10.17 12.81 -27.72
C GLY A 183 11.17 13.30 -28.76
N LYS A 184 12.45 12.99 -28.53
CA LYS A 184 13.57 12.98 -29.46
C LYS A 184 14.82 12.60 -28.68
N GLU A 185 15.49 11.60 -29.22
CA GLU A 185 16.74 10.99 -28.78
C GLU A 185 17.75 12.01 -28.24
N ALA A 186 18.37 11.68 -27.12
CA ALA A 186 19.70 12.15 -26.78
C ALA A 186 20.56 10.91 -26.56
N VAL A 187 21.36 10.65 -27.59
CA VAL A 187 22.45 9.70 -27.67
C VAL A 187 23.58 10.16 -26.72
N ASP A 188 24.27 9.16 -26.16
CA ASP A 188 25.60 9.15 -25.53
C ASP A 188 25.84 9.87 -24.19
N GLY A 189 26.44 9.13 -23.25
CA GLY A 189 27.30 9.72 -22.22
C GLY A 189 27.40 8.96 -20.90
N ILE A 190 28.29 7.97 -20.86
CA ILE A 190 28.81 7.29 -19.66
C ILE A 190 29.53 8.30 -18.74
N LEU A 191 29.25 8.26 -17.43
CA LEU A 191 30.19 7.95 -16.32
C LEU A 191 29.44 7.81 -15.00
#